data_AF-A0A2U1JBM9-F1
#
_entry.id   AF-A0A2U1JBM9-F1
#
_cell.length_a   1.000
_cell.length_b   1.000
_cell.length_c   1.000
_cell.angle_alpha   90.00
_cell.angle_beta   90.00
_cell.angle_gamma   90.00
#
_symmetry.space_group_name_H-M   'P 1'
#
loop_
_entity.id
_entity.type
_entity.pdbx_description
1 polymer ?
#
loop_
_entity_poly.entity_id
_entity_poly.type
_entity_poly.pdbx_seq_one_letter_code
_entity_poly.pdbx_strand_id
1 'polypeptide(L)'
;MSWLPNFLRNPIVLLLGENCTHTIVDELNIFDPVCFKYAVSKALGLGIVLGGCIVKLPQIMKILRSRSARGLSLSAFFLETIANIVTVAFNMREGYSFTTYGESLFIGIQNYFITITILLFSNMEWIGMVSAGLIMALGYLLYDPSMTSASTLSMLQALTIPIVISSRIPQIMKIHKEKSTGQLSAFSVFNYFIGTAARVYTTFVEVDNNIVLLGFVLSLVTNGILAGQMIYYWNSQEPKKQAKKQAKKTN
;
A
#
# COMPACT_ATOMS: atom_id res chain seq x y z
N MET A 1 20.85 -7.98 32.93
CA MET A 1 22.21 -8.23 32.40
C MET A 1 22.02 -8.72 30.98
N SER A 2 22.23 -7.85 29.99
CA SER A 2 21.83 -8.14 28.61
C SER A 2 22.77 -9.17 27.98
N TRP A 3 22.28 -10.38 27.68
CA TRP A 3 23.07 -11.41 27.00
C TRP A 3 23.30 -11.09 25.51
N LEU A 4 22.51 -10.16 24.96
CA LEU A 4 22.53 -9.81 23.55
C LEU A 4 23.65 -8.80 23.23
N PRO A 5 24.52 -9.04 22.22
CA PRO A 5 25.52 -8.08 21.79
C PRO A 5 24.91 -6.73 21.40
N ASN A 6 25.57 -5.62 21.74
CA ASN A 6 25.09 -4.25 21.48
C ASN A 6 24.72 -4.00 20.00
N PHE A 7 25.42 -4.62 19.06
CA PHE A 7 25.11 -4.52 17.62
C PHE A 7 23.70 -5.04 17.26
N LEU A 8 23.22 -6.09 17.95
CA LEU A 8 21.88 -6.63 17.77
C LEU A 8 20.86 -5.94 18.68
N ARG A 9 21.28 -5.50 19.88
CA ARG A 9 20.39 -4.86 20.85
C ARG A 9 19.96 -3.47 20.42
N ASN A 10 20.88 -2.64 19.92
CA ASN A 10 20.59 -1.25 19.56
C ASN A 10 19.47 -1.07 18.52
N PRO A 11 19.43 -1.81 17.38
CA PRO A 11 18.32 -1.69 16.45
C PRO A 11 16.99 -2.19 17.03
N ILE A 12 17.01 -3.17 17.93
CA ILE A 12 15.82 -3.68 18.61
C ILE A 12 15.30 -2.64 19.62
N VAL A 13 16.18 -2.02 20.41
CA VAL A 13 15.84 -0.94 21.34
C VAL A 13 15.27 0.27 20.60
N LEU A 14 15.84 0.62 19.45
CA LEU A 14 15.33 1.73 18.63
C LEU A 14 13.91 1.46 18.09
N LEU A 15 13.56 0.17 17.90
CA LEU A 15 12.31 -0.24 17.26
C LEU A 15 11.21 -0.58 18.28
N LEU A 16 11.55 -1.16 19.43
CA LEU A 16 10.63 -1.57 20.49
C LEU A 16 10.63 -0.64 21.72
N GLY A 17 11.64 0.21 21.87
CA GLY A 17 11.89 0.99 23.08
C GLY A 17 12.63 0.19 24.16
N GLU A 18 13.27 0.88 25.10
CA GLU A 18 14.06 0.23 26.17
C GLU A 18 13.21 -0.67 27.06
N ASN A 19 12.00 -0.23 27.44
CA ASN A 19 11.13 -0.98 28.35
C ASN A 19 10.67 -2.33 27.75
N CYS A 20 10.19 -2.33 26.51
CA CYS A 20 9.75 -3.57 25.87
C CYS A 20 10.92 -4.44 25.41
N THR A 21 12.08 -3.84 25.08
CA THR A 21 13.29 -4.62 24.82
C THR A 21 13.78 -5.31 26.08
N HIS A 22 13.77 -4.64 27.23
CA HIS A 22 14.14 -5.27 28.50
C HIS A 22 13.18 -6.42 28.84
N THR A 23 11.87 -6.19 28.77
CA THR A 23 10.85 -7.18 29.12
C THR A 23 10.87 -8.42 28.20
N ILE A 24 10.98 -8.22 26.88
CA ILE A 24 10.92 -9.32 25.91
C ILE A 24 12.28 -9.99 25.74
N VAL A 25 13.37 -9.21 25.63
CA VAL A 25 14.69 -9.72 25.27
C VAL A 25 15.54 -10.00 26.50
N ASP A 26 15.59 -9.10 27.47
CA ASP A 26 16.47 -9.27 28.64
C ASP A 26 15.82 -10.16 29.73
N GLU A 27 14.49 -10.11 29.90
CA GLU A 27 13.72 -10.91 30.87
C GLU A 27 13.03 -12.14 30.26
N LEU A 28 13.06 -12.32 28.93
CA LEU A 28 12.37 -13.41 28.21
C LEU A 28 10.86 -13.50 28.49
N ASN A 29 10.24 -12.41 28.97
CA ASN A 29 8.81 -12.35 29.23
C ASN A 29 8.05 -11.99 27.94
N ILE A 30 8.06 -12.92 27.00
CA ILE A 30 7.43 -12.77 25.68
C ILE A 30 5.90 -12.65 25.77
N PHE A 31 5.30 -13.03 26.90
CA PHE A 31 3.86 -13.05 27.11
C PHE A 31 3.31 -11.79 27.80
N ASP A 32 4.13 -10.74 28.01
CA ASP A 32 3.59 -9.44 28.41
C ASP A 32 2.61 -8.95 27.33
N PRO A 33 1.32 -8.78 27.64
CA PRO A 33 0.29 -8.52 26.65
C PRO A 33 0.43 -7.14 25.98
N VAL A 34 1.12 -6.18 26.61
CA VAL A 34 1.34 -4.84 26.05
C VAL A 34 2.54 -4.88 25.11
N CYS A 35 3.68 -5.35 25.60
CA CYS A 35 4.90 -5.38 24.81
C CYS A 35 4.84 -6.38 23.66
N PHE A 36 4.18 -7.53 23.85
CA PHE A 36 4.00 -8.52 22.77
C PHE A 36 3.20 -7.95 21.59
N LYS A 37 2.06 -7.30 21.86
CA LYS A 37 1.24 -6.66 20.82
C LYS A 37 2.01 -5.58 20.08
N TYR A 38 2.75 -4.75 20.82
CA TYR A 38 3.59 -3.71 20.23
C TYR A 38 4.71 -4.31 19.35
N ALA A 39 5.37 -5.36 19.81
CA ALA A 39 6.42 -6.04 19.05
C ALA A 39 5.89 -6.70 17.77
N VAL A 40 4.74 -7.37 17.85
CA VAL A 40 4.06 -7.92 16.67
C VAL A 40 3.69 -6.81 15.69
N SER A 41 3.17 -5.68 16.19
CA SER A 41 2.83 -4.53 15.35
C SER A 41 4.05 -4.00 14.59
N LYS A 42 5.17 -3.79 15.28
CA LYS A 42 6.40 -3.30 14.65
C LYS A 42 6.99 -4.29 13.65
N ALA A 43 6.96 -5.59 13.95
CA ALA A 43 7.40 -6.62 13.03
C ALA A 43 6.55 -6.67 11.75
N LEU A 44 5.22 -6.59 11.90
CA LEU A 44 4.29 -6.49 10.78
C LEU A 44 4.52 -5.21 9.96
N GLY A 45 4.68 -4.06 10.64
CA GLY A 45 4.99 -2.78 9.99
C GLY A 45 6.27 -2.83 9.17
N LEU A 46 7.35 -3.41 9.72
CA LEU A 46 8.61 -3.60 8.99
C LEU A 46 8.41 -4.50 7.76
N GLY A 47 7.71 -5.62 7.91
CA GLY A 47 7.40 -6.53 6.80
C GLY A 47 6.58 -5.84 5.69
N ILE A 48 5.64 -5.00 6.07
CA ILE A 48 4.82 -4.19 5.16
C ILE A 48 5.70 -3.18 4.40
N VAL A 49 6.59 -2.45 5.08
CA VAL A 49 7.53 -1.51 4.45
C VAL A 49 8.44 -2.24 3.45
N LEU A 50 9.02 -3.38 3.85
CA LEU A 50 9.86 -4.21 2.97
C LEU A 50 9.08 -4.73 1.75
N GLY A 51 7.83 -5.14 1.94
CA GLY A 51 6.93 -5.49 0.83
C GLY A 51 6.70 -4.31 -0.11
N GLY A 52 6.49 -3.11 0.43
CA GLY A 52 6.38 -1.85 -0.30
C GLY A 52 7.57 -1.58 -1.21
N CYS A 53 8.80 -1.86 -0.76
CA CYS A 53 10.02 -1.71 -1.57
C CYS A 53 10.07 -2.59 -2.82
N ILE A 54 9.36 -3.72 -2.82
CA ILE A 54 9.45 -4.74 -3.88
C ILE A 54 8.22 -4.71 -4.80
N VAL A 55 7.07 -4.28 -4.30
CA VAL A 55 5.76 -4.52 -4.94
C VAL A 55 5.65 -4.01 -6.39
N LYS A 56 6.27 -2.88 -6.75
CA LYS A 56 6.22 -2.33 -8.11
C LYS A 56 7.44 -2.73 -8.96
N LEU A 57 8.49 -3.33 -8.38
CA LEU A 57 9.69 -3.74 -9.13
C LEU A 57 9.39 -4.71 -10.29
N PRO A 58 8.53 -5.73 -10.15
CA PRO A 58 8.16 -6.60 -11.28
C PRO A 58 7.53 -5.83 -12.43
N GLN A 59 6.75 -4.79 -12.13
CA GLN A 59 6.12 -3.94 -13.12
C GLN A 59 7.15 -3.06 -13.84
N ILE A 60 8.09 -2.46 -13.10
CA ILE A 60 9.20 -1.69 -13.68
C ILE A 60 10.03 -2.57 -14.63
N MET A 61 10.42 -3.77 -14.19
CA MET A 61 11.16 -4.72 -15.03
C MET A 61 10.39 -5.10 -16.30
N LYS A 62 9.07 -5.30 -16.20
CA LYS A 62 8.23 -5.64 -17.35
C LYS A 62 8.21 -4.50 -18.39
N ILE A 63 8.08 -3.25 -17.95
CA ILE A 63 8.07 -2.07 -18.84
C ILE A 63 9.43 -1.92 -19.54
N LEU A 64 10.53 -2.04 -18.80
CA LEU A 64 11.88 -1.94 -19.36
C LEU A 64 12.18 -3.04 -20.37
N ARG A 65 11.76 -4.29 -20.09
CA ARG A 65 11.93 -5.43 -21.01
C ARG A 65 11.05 -5.33 -22.25
N SER A 66 9.80 -4.90 -22.12
CA SER A 66 8.90 -4.75 -23.27
C SER A 66 9.17 -3.49 -24.10
N ARG A 67 9.95 -2.54 -23.56
CA ARG A 67 10.10 -1.17 -24.10
C ARG A 67 8.77 -0.52 -24.50
N SER A 68 7.71 -0.82 -23.74
CA SER A 68 6.38 -0.31 -24.04
C SER A 68 5.53 -0.18 -22.78
N ALA A 69 4.92 0.98 -22.61
CA ALA A 69 3.96 1.30 -21.57
C ALA A 69 2.48 1.09 -21.98
N ARG A 70 2.22 0.41 -23.10
CA ARG A 70 0.85 0.19 -23.60
C ARG A 70 -0.01 -0.53 -22.55
N GLY A 71 -1.20 0.02 -22.29
CA GLY A 71 -2.17 -0.52 -21.32
C GLY A 71 -2.00 -0.01 -19.88
N LEU A 72 -1.01 0.85 -19.62
CA LEU A 72 -0.86 1.52 -18.33
C LEU A 72 -1.54 2.89 -18.37
N SER A 73 -2.24 3.23 -17.29
CA SER A 73 -2.85 4.55 -17.11
C SER A 73 -1.86 5.49 -16.44
N LEU A 74 -1.33 6.46 -17.20
CA LEU A 74 -0.45 7.50 -16.68
C LEU A 74 -1.12 8.31 -15.56
N SER A 75 -2.40 8.66 -15.73
CA SER A 75 -3.17 9.42 -14.73
C SER A 75 -3.34 8.64 -13.41
N ALA A 76 -3.50 7.32 -13.47
CA ALA A 76 -3.58 6.50 -12.26
C ALA A 76 -2.26 6.54 -11.46
N PHE A 77 -1.10 6.42 -12.13
CA PHE A 77 0.20 6.51 -11.46
C PHE A 77 0.48 7.90 -10.88
N PHE A 78 0.06 8.96 -11.57
CA PHE A 78 0.15 10.33 -11.03
C PHE A 78 -0.70 10.51 -9.77
N LEU A 79 -1.96 10.09 -9.81
CA LEU A 79 -2.85 10.18 -8.64
C LEU A 79 -2.33 9.35 -7.47
N GLU A 80 -1.82 8.14 -7.73
CA GLU A 80 -1.21 7.29 -6.70
C GLU A 80 0.06 7.93 -6.11
N THR A 81 0.86 8.61 -6.93
CA THR A 81 2.04 9.35 -6.47
C THR A 81 1.65 10.52 -5.57
N ILE A 82 0.66 11.33 -5.96
CA ILE A 82 0.13 12.43 -5.15
C ILE A 82 -0.43 11.92 -3.82
N ALA A 83 -1.24 10.86 -3.84
CA ALA A 83 -1.81 10.27 -2.64
C ALA A 83 -0.72 9.77 -1.67
N ASN A 84 0.35 9.17 -2.17
CA ASN A 84 1.49 8.75 -1.36
C ASN A 84 2.24 9.95 -0.76
N ILE A 85 2.44 11.03 -1.51
CA ILE A 85 3.09 12.26 -1.00
C ILE A 85 2.26 12.87 0.14
N VAL A 86 0.93 12.98 -0.04
CA VAL A 86 0.02 13.45 1.01
C VAL A 86 0.12 12.57 2.25
N THR A 87 0.13 11.25 2.07
CA THR A 87 0.25 10.29 3.17
C THR A 87 1.56 10.47 3.92
N VAL A 88 2.69 10.58 3.21
CA VAL A 88 4.00 10.77 3.84
C VAL A 88 4.04 12.11 4.59
N ALA A 89 3.61 13.21 3.96
CA ALA A 89 3.62 14.54 4.58
C ALA A 89 2.74 14.60 5.84
N PHE A 90 1.54 14.01 5.79
CA PHE A 90 0.63 13.91 6.94
C PHE A 90 1.27 13.14 8.10
N ASN A 91 1.75 11.92 7.85
CA ASN A 91 2.31 11.09 8.92
C ASN A 91 3.60 11.66 9.50
N MET A 92 4.43 12.32 8.69
CA MET A 92 5.63 13.00 9.18
C MET A 92 5.29 14.21 10.08
N ARG A 93 4.24 14.97 9.75
CA ARG A 93 3.81 16.13 10.54
C ARG A 93 3.16 15.74 11.87
N GLU A 94 2.43 14.65 11.89
CA GLU A 94 1.86 14.08 13.13
C GLU A 94 2.92 13.36 13.99
N GLY A 95 4.15 13.20 13.50
CA GLY A 95 5.23 12.57 14.24
C GLY A 95 5.10 11.05 14.39
N TYR A 96 4.34 10.39 13.52
CA TYR A 96 4.19 8.95 13.56
C TYR A 96 5.48 8.21 13.17
N SER A 97 5.63 6.98 13.67
CA SER A 97 6.78 6.13 13.37
C SER A 97 6.92 5.86 11.86
N PHE A 98 8.17 5.72 11.39
CA PHE A 98 8.46 5.38 9.99
C PHE A 98 7.77 4.10 9.51
N THR A 99 7.55 3.13 10.41
CA THR A 99 6.83 1.88 10.11
C THR A 99 5.39 2.10 9.62
N THR A 100 4.77 3.24 9.96
CA THR A 100 3.39 3.58 9.56
C THR A 100 3.30 4.04 8.10
N TYR A 101 4.24 4.85 7.64
CA TYR A 101 4.17 5.51 6.32
C TYR A 101 5.30 5.13 5.36
N GLY A 102 6.30 4.39 5.82
CA GLY A 102 7.49 4.02 5.03
C GLY A 102 7.13 3.25 3.75
N GLU A 103 6.08 2.42 3.79
CA GLU A 103 5.58 1.74 2.60
C GLU A 103 5.09 2.73 1.54
N SER A 104 4.29 3.73 1.93
CA SER A 104 3.81 4.79 1.02
C SER A 104 4.96 5.60 0.43
N LEU A 105 6.02 5.85 1.21
CA LEU A 105 7.23 6.50 0.71
C LEU A 105 7.89 5.68 -0.41
N PHE A 106 8.18 4.40 -0.16
CA PHE A 106 8.85 3.55 -1.16
C PHE A 106 7.97 3.26 -2.38
N ILE A 107 6.66 3.09 -2.20
CA ILE A 107 5.72 2.94 -3.32
C ILE A 107 5.64 4.24 -4.11
N GLY A 108 5.62 5.40 -3.45
CA GLY A 108 5.63 6.72 -4.10
C GLY A 108 6.85 6.90 -5.00
N ILE A 109 8.04 6.55 -4.51
CA ILE A 109 9.29 6.58 -5.29
C ILE A 109 9.19 5.65 -6.50
N GLN A 110 8.73 4.41 -6.32
CA GLN A 110 8.60 3.47 -7.44
C GLN A 110 7.56 3.91 -8.47
N ASN A 111 6.41 4.45 -8.05
CA ASN A 111 5.38 4.98 -8.94
C ASN A 111 5.89 6.17 -9.75
N TYR A 112 6.73 7.02 -9.15
CA TYR A 112 7.40 8.09 -9.85
C TYR A 112 8.35 7.58 -10.94
N PHE A 113 9.17 6.56 -10.64
CA PHE A 113 10.00 5.91 -11.66
C PHE A 113 9.19 5.31 -12.81
N ILE A 114 8.06 4.66 -12.49
CA ILE A 114 7.14 4.15 -13.52
C ILE A 114 6.63 5.31 -14.38
N THR A 115 6.20 6.40 -13.76
CA THR A 115 5.64 7.58 -14.44
C THR A 115 6.64 8.20 -15.42
N ILE A 116 7.89 8.40 -14.98
CA ILE A 116 8.97 8.87 -15.86
C ILE A 116 9.20 7.90 -17.01
N THR A 117 9.30 6.60 -16.72
CA THR A 117 9.56 5.59 -17.76
C THR A 117 8.46 5.58 -18.83
N ILE A 118 7.19 5.76 -18.42
CA ILE A 118 6.07 5.90 -19.36
C ILE A 118 6.24 7.16 -20.22
N LEU A 119 6.55 8.31 -19.61
CA LEU A 119 6.72 9.58 -20.32
C LEU A 119 7.90 9.56 -21.30
N LEU A 120 9.02 8.94 -20.92
CA LEU A 120 10.18 8.74 -21.79
C LEU A 120 9.81 7.91 -23.02
N PHE A 121 9.10 6.78 -22.85
CA PHE A 121 8.65 5.95 -23.98
C PHE A 121 7.53 6.58 -24.82
N SER A 122 6.89 7.63 -24.33
CA SER A 122 5.93 8.45 -25.06
C SER A 122 6.55 9.67 -25.74
N ASN A 123 7.88 9.84 -25.72
CA ASN A 123 8.61 11.02 -26.22
C ASN A 123 8.16 12.34 -25.55
N MET A 124 7.75 12.28 -24.28
CA MET A 124 7.26 13.42 -23.48
C MET A 124 8.24 13.75 -22.34
N GLU A 125 9.54 13.75 -22.63
CA GLU A 125 10.62 13.87 -21.64
C GLU A 125 10.54 15.17 -20.82
N TRP A 126 10.20 16.29 -21.48
CA TRP A 126 9.98 17.58 -20.83
C TRP A 126 8.90 17.53 -19.76
N ILE A 127 7.80 16.81 -20.01
CA ILE A 127 6.72 16.65 -19.04
C ILE A 127 7.20 15.81 -17.85
N GLY A 128 8.07 14.83 -18.09
CA GLY A 128 8.76 14.08 -17.03
C GLY A 128 9.55 15.00 -16.10
N MET A 129 10.40 15.87 -16.65
CA MET A 129 11.19 16.82 -15.85
C MET A 129 10.33 17.82 -15.08
N VAL A 130 9.30 18.40 -15.71
CA VAL A 130 8.39 19.32 -15.03
C VAL A 130 7.64 18.61 -13.90
N SER A 131 7.20 17.37 -14.13
CA SER A 131 6.51 16.59 -13.10
C SER A 131 7.40 16.29 -11.88
N ALA A 132 8.70 16.11 -12.07
CA ALA A 132 9.69 15.96 -11.00
C ALA A 132 9.71 17.17 -10.06
N GLY A 133 9.84 18.37 -10.65
CA GLY A 133 9.86 19.62 -9.91
C GLY A 133 8.55 19.87 -9.17
N LEU A 134 7.42 19.60 -9.82
CA LEU A 134 6.09 19.75 -9.21
C LEU A 134 5.88 18.79 -8.03
N ILE A 135 6.34 17.53 -8.14
CA ILE A 135 6.24 16.55 -7.07
C ILE A 135 7.07 16.97 -5.85
N MET A 136 8.31 17.43 -6.06
CA MET A 136 9.16 17.92 -4.97
C MET A 136 8.57 19.19 -4.32
N ALA A 137 8.12 20.13 -5.13
CA ALA A 137 7.47 21.36 -4.64
C ALA A 137 6.21 21.04 -3.83
N LEU A 138 5.36 20.13 -4.32
CA LEU A 138 4.17 19.68 -3.60
C LEU A 138 4.54 19.04 -2.25
N GLY A 139 5.56 18.18 -2.23
CA GLY A 139 6.04 17.56 -0.98
C GLY A 139 6.49 18.60 0.05
N TYR A 140 7.26 19.59 -0.38
CA TYR A 140 7.70 20.70 0.48
C TYR A 140 6.52 21.52 1.00
N LEU A 141 5.58 21.92 0.11
CA LEU A 141 4.41 22.71 0.46
C LEU A 141 3.48 22.01 1.48
N LEU A 142 3.31 20.69 1.35
CA LEU A 142 2.47 19.92 2.26
C LEU A 142 3.14 19.70 3.63
N TYR A 143 4.47 19.59 3.63
CA TYR A 143 5.24 19.42 4.86
C TYR A 143 5.34 20.72 5.67
N ASP A 144 5.49 21.88 5.02
CA ASP A 144 5.64 23.17 5.68
C ASP A 144 4.34 23.61 6.39
N PRO A 145 4.33 23.74 7.74
CA PRO A 145 3.14 24.17 8.48
C PRO A 145 2.69 25.60 8.18
N SER A 146 3.58 26.45 7.68
CA SER A 146 3.27 27.84 7.33
C SER A 146 2.47 27.94 6.03
N MET A 147 2.63 26.96 5.14
CA MET A 147 1.98 26.92 3.82
C MET A 147 0.69 26.10 3.85
N THR A 148 0.69 24.97 4.56
CA THR A 148 -0.48 24.07 4.65
C THR A 148 -0.92 23.91 6.10
N SER A 149 -2.17 24.27 6.41
CA SER A 149 -2.75 24.04 7.74
C SER A 149 -2.95 22.55 8.02
N ALA A 150 -2.93 22.17 9.30
CA ALA A 150 -3.16 20.78 9.72
C ALA A 150 -4.55 20.26 9.29
N SER A 151 -5.56 21.14 9.27
CA SER A 151 -6.93 20.80 8.82
C SER A 151 -6.98 20.44 7.33
N THR A 152 -6.33 21.25 6.48
CA THR A 152 -6.25 20.99 5.04
C THR A 152 -5.51 19.70 4.76
N LEU A 153 -4.38 19.46 5.45
CA LEU A 153 -3.62 18.24 5.26
C LEU A 153 -4.38 16.99 5.74
N SER A 154 -5.11 17.08 6.85
CA SER A 154 -5.98 16.00 7.33
C SER A 154 -7.12 15.71 6.35
N MET A 155 -7.71 16.74 5.74
CA MET A 155 -8.73 16.57 4.71
C MET A 155 -8.15 15.91 3.46
N LEU A 156 -6.96 16.34 3.01
CA LEU A 156 -6.26 15.71 1.90
C LEU A 156 -5.96 14.23 2.21
N GLN A 157 -5.51 13.92 3.43
CA GLN A 157 -5.31 12.55 3.87
C GLN A 157 -6.61 11.75 3.83
N ALA A 158 -7.71 12.31 4.33
CA ALA A 158 -9.02 11.68 4.28
C ALA A 158 -9.47 11.42 2.83
N LEU A 159 -9.13 12.31 1.88
CA LEU A 159 -9.44 12.15 0.45
C LEU A 159 -8.59 11.07 -0.24
N THR A 160 -7.42 10.71 0.28
CA THR A 160 -6.65 9.59 -0.27
C THR A 160 -7.39 8.26 -0.12
N ILE A 161 -8.21 8.12 0.92
CA ILE A 161 -8.98 6.91 1.24
C ILE A 161 -10.00 6.56 0.13
N PRO A 162 -10.94 7.45 -0.26
CA PRO A 162 -11.90 7.16 -1.33
C PRO A 162 -11.20 6.97 -2.68
N ILE A 163 -10.07 7.63 -2.94
CA ILE A 163 -9.29 7.42 -4.18
C ILE A 163 -8.83 5.96 -4.27
N VAL A 164 -8.26 5.41 -3.19
CA VAL A 164 -7.80 4.01 -3.16
C VAL A 164 -8.97 3.04 -3.33
N ILE A 165 -10.10 3.31 -2.66
CA ILE A 165 -11.30 2.47 -2.71
C ILE A 165 -11.97 2.51 -4.10
N SER A 166 -11.96 3.67 -4.77
CA SER A 166 -12.58 3.86 -6.09
C SER A 166 -12.00 2.94 -7.17
N SER A 167 -10.76 2.49 -7.00
CA SER A 167 -10.12 1.53 -7.90
C SER A 167 -10.69 0.10 -7.76
N ARG A 168 -11.29 -0.24 -6.61
CA ARG A 168 -11.76 -1.60 -6.27
C ARG A 168 -13.24 -1.78 -6.55
N ILE A 169 -14.05 -0.73 -6.41
CA ILE A 169 -15.51 -0.80 -6.62
C ILE A 169 -15.88 -1.28 -8.05
N PRO A 170 -15.33 -0.71 -9.14
CA PRO A 170 -15.64 -1.19 -10.49
C PRO A 170 -15.23 -2.64 -10.70
N GLN A 171 -14.14 -3.07 -10.06
CA GLN A 171 -13.66 -4.44 -10.12
C GLN A 171 -14.62 -5.41 -9.42
N ILE A 172 -15.11 -5.06 -8.23
CA ILE A 172 -16.13 -5.84 -7.49
C ILE A 172 -17.41 -5.99 -8.31
N MET A 173 -17.90 -4.89 -8.89
CA MET A 173 -19.11 -4.90 -9.72
C MET A 173 -18.93 -5.74 -10.97
N LYS A 174 -17.78 -5.63 -11.63
CA LYS A 174 -17.46 -6.40 -12.83
C LYS A 174 -17.44 -7.90 -12.54
N ILE A 175 -16.74 -8.35 -11.49
CA ILE A 175 -16.68 -9.76 -11.11
C ILE A 175 -18.08 -10.28 -10.78
N HIS A 176 -18.88 -9.49 -10.06
CA HIS A 176 -20.25 -9.89 -9.74
C HIS A 176 -21.14 -10.03 -10.99
N LYS A 177 -20.99 -9.14 -11.97
CA LYS A 177 -21.73 -9.16 -13.23
C LYS A 177 -21.27 -10.29 -14.15
N GLU A 178 -19.97 -10.52 -14.23
CA GLU A 178 -19.38 -11.54 -15.11
C GLU A 178 -19.38 -12.94 -14.48
N LYS A 179 -19.69 -13.06 -13.18
CA LYS A 179 -19.71 -14.31 -12.40
C LYS A 179 -18.41 -15.11 -12.56
N SER A 180 -17.30 -14.42 -12.77
CA SER A 180 -15.98 -14.98 -13.02
C SER A 180 -14.92 -13.99 -12.59
N THR A 181 -13.80 -14.49 -12.08
CA THR A 181 -12.63 -13.68 -11.68
C THR A 181 -11.72 -13.35 -12.87
N GLY A 182 -11.91 -14.02 -14.01
CA GLY A 182 -11.24 -13.74 -15.28
C GLY A 182 -9.72 -13.96 -15.22
N GLN A 183 -8.95 -12.88 -15.22
CA GLN A 183 -7.48 -12.88 -15.14
C GLN A 183 -6.96 -12.37 -13.78
N LEU A 184 -7.85 -12.19 -12.81
CA LEU A 184 -7.45 -11.71 -11.50
C LEU A 184 -6.61 -12.76 -10.78
N SER A 185 -5.46 -12.36 -10.25
CA SER A 185 -4.58 -13.26 -9.50
C SER A 185 -5.13 -13.48 -8.09
N ALA A 186 -5.48 -14.72 -7.78
CA ALA A 186 -5.84 -15.17 -6.44
C ALA A 186 -4.79 -14.76 -5.39
N PHE A 187 -3.52 -15.03 -5.70
CA PHE A 187 -2.40 -14.69 -4.85
C PHE A 187 -2.38 -13.19 -4.52
N SER A 188 -2.57 -12.33 -5.53
CA SER A 188 -2.60 -10.88 -5.32
C SER A 188 -3.79 -10.44 -4.47
N VAL A 189 -4.98 -10.98 -4.71
CA VAL A 189 -6.19 -10.61 -3.94
C VAL A 189 -6.05 -10.98 -2.47
N PHE A 190 -5.63 -12.21 -2.15
CA PHE A 190 -5.43 -12.61 -0.76
C PHE A 190 -4.30 -11.85 -0.07
N ASN A 191 -3.20 -11.60 -0.79
CA ASN A 191 -2.09 -10.84 -0.23
C ASN A 191 -2.49 -9.38 0.08
N TYR A 192 -3.31 -8.75 -0.77
CA TYR A 192 -3.87 -7.43 -0.47
C TYR A 192 -4.79 -7.46 0.75
N PHE A 193 -5.66 -8.47 0.86
CA PHE A 193 -6.55 -8.61 2.02
C PHE A 193 -5.75 -8.76 3.33
N ILE A 194 -4.79 -9.68 3.37
CA ILE A 194 -3.92 -9.91 4.53
C ILE A 194 -3.10 -8.65 4.85
N GLY A 195 -2.51 -8.01 3.84
CA GLY A 195 -1.75 -6.78 4.01
C GLY A 195 -2.58 -5.65 4.62
N THR A 196 -3.82 -5.46 4.15
CA THR A 196 -4.73 -4.46 4.75
C THR A 196 -5.20 -4.83 6.15
N ALA A 197 -5.36 -6.12 6.46
CA ALA A 197 -5.69 -6.57 7.81
C ALA A 197 -4.54 -6.27 8.78
N ALA A 198 -3.30 -6.53 8.34
CA ALA A 198 -2.11 -6.18 9.08
C ALA A 198 -2.03 -4.66 9.30
N ARG A 199 -2.34 -3.82 8.30
CA ARG A 199 -2.39 -2.37 8.48
C ARG A 199 -3.48 -1.89 9.45
N VAL A 200 -4.66 -2.51 9.46
CA VAL A 200 -5.69 -2.20 10.47
C VAL A 200 -5.14 -2.47 11.87
N TYR A 201 -4.49 -3.63 12.06
CA TYR A 201 -3.90 -3.99 13.34
C TYR A 201 -2.77 -3.03 13.75
N THR A 202 -1.80 -2.75 12.87
CA THR A 202 -0.68 -1.87 13.21
C THR A 202 -1.14 -0.44 13.46
N THR A 203 -2.12 0.05 12.71
CA THR A 203 -2.69 1.39 12.92
C THR A 203 -3.44 1.45 14.25
N PHE A 204 -4.22 0.43 14.60
CA PHE A 204 -4.91 0.39 15.88
C PHE A 204 -3.94 0.37 17.07
N VAL A 205 -2.75 -0.23 16.91
CA VAL A 205 -1.74 -0.32 17.98
C VAL A 205 -0.81 0.91 18.02
N GLU A 206 -0.46 1.49 16.86
CA GLU A 206 0.59 2.53 16.76
C GLU A 206 0.08 3.95 16.47
N VAL A 207 -1.17 4.11 16.04
CA VAL A 207 -1.67 5.39 15.52
C VAL A 207 -2.97 5.80 16.23
N ASP A 208 -2.92 6.90 16.97
CA ASP A 208 -4.08 7.49 17.63
C ASP A 208 -4.87 8.41 16.68
N ASN A 209 -5.24 7.90 15.50
CA ASN A 209 -5.99 8.68 14.50
C ASN A 209 -7.06 7.85 13.80
N ASN A 210 -8.31 8.19 14.11
CA ASN A 210 -9.48 7.49 13.61
C ASN A 210 -9.67 7.61 12.09
N ILE A 211 -9.17 8.67 11.44
CA ILE A 211 -9.30 8.84 9.98
C ILE A 211 -8.44 7.81 9.26
N VAL A 212 -7.19 7.65 9.68
CA VAL A 212 -6.26 6.67 9.10
C VAL A 212 -6.79 5.24 9.33
N LEU A 213 -7.25 4.96 10.55
CA LEU A 213 -7.84 3.67 10.89
C LEU A 213 -9.07 3.35 10.03
N LEU A 214 -10.01 4.29 9.90
CA LEU A 214 -11.21 4.13 9.08
C LEU A 214 -10.85 3.87 7.62
N GLY A 215 -9.80 4.51 7.10
CA GLY A 215 -9.30 4.25 5.76
C GLY A 215 -8.84 2.81 5.54
N PHE A 216 -8.09 2.24 6.49
CA PHE A 216 -7.67 0.84 6.41
C PHE A 216 -8.81 -0.14 6.65
N VAL A 217 -9.77 0.18 7.52
CA VAL A 217 -10.96 -0.66 7.73
C VAL A 217 -11.81 -0.72 6.45
N LEU A 218 -12.06 0.41 5.78
CA LEU A 218 -12.78 0.42 4.50
C LEU A 218 -12.01 -0.35 3.41
N SER A 219 -10.69 -0.20 3.39
CA SER A 219 -9.82 -0.96 2.48
C SER A 219 -9.88 -2.47 2.75
N LEU A 220 -9.92 -2.87 4.03
CA LEU A 220 -10.05 -4.26 4.44
C LEU A 220 -11.40 -4.84 4.00
N VAL A 221 -12.50 -4.10 4.18
CA VAL A 221 -13.83 -4.54 3.75
C VAL A 221 -13.86 -4.76 2.23
N THR A 222 -13.36 -3.80 1.44
CA THR A 222 -13.39 -3.92 -0.02
C THR A 222 -12.46 -5.02 -0.54
N ASN A 223 -11.27 -5.20 0.02
CA ASN A 223 -10.41 -6.34 -0.32
C ASN A 223 -10.99 -7.67 0.16
N GLY A 224 -11.72 -7.68 1.28
CA GLY A 224 -12.43 -8.85 1.79
C GLY A 224 -13.56 -9.29 0.86
N ILE A 225 -14.32 -8.34 0.30
CA ILE A 225 -15.34 -8.62 -0.72
C ILE A 225 -14.67 -9.25 -1.96
N LEU A 226 -13.56 -8.69 -2.45
CA LEU A 226 -12.82 -9.26 -3.59
C LEU A 226 -12.29 -10.67 -3.29
N ALA A 227 -11.77 -10.91 -2.08
CA ALA A 227 -11.31 -12.23 -1.66
C ALA A 227 -12.47 -13.23 -1.58
N GLY A 228 -13.62 -12.83 -1.03
CA GLY A 228 -14.83 -13.64 -1.01
C GLY A 228 -15.35 -13.97 -2.41
N GLN A 229 -15.38 -12.98 -3.31
CA GLN A 229 -15.72 -13.19 -4.72
C GLN A 229 -14.72 -14.13 -5.42
N MET A 230 -13.43 -14.03 -5.09
CA MET A 230 -12.40 -14.91 -5.62
C MET A 230 -12.65 -16.36 -5.24
N ILE A 231 -13.01 -16.63 -3.98
CA ILE A 231 -13.37 -17.99 -3.52
C ILE A 231 -14.65 -18.46 -4.20
N TYR A 232 -15.69 -17.63 -4.19
CA TYR A 232 -17.02 -18.00 -4.69
C TYR A 232 -17.04 -18.28 -6.19
N TYR A 233 -16.33 -17.48 -7.00
CA TYR A 233 -16.28 -17.61 -8.45
C TYR A 233 -15.04 -18.35 -8.98
N TRP A 234 -14.25 -19.00 -8.10
CA TRP A 234 -12.97 -19.66 -8.45
C TRP A 234 -13.08 -20.64 -9.63
N ASN A 235 -14.16 -21.42 -9.68
CA ASN A 235 -14.41 -22.42 -10.72
C ASN A 235 -15.43 -21.98 -11.78
N SER A 236 -15.89 -20.73 -11.75
CA SER A 236 -16.90 -20.23 -12.68
C SER A 236 -16.25 -19.75 -13.98
N GLN A 237 -16.63 -20.35 -15.10
CA GLN A 237 -16.15 -19.90 -16.42
C GLN A 237 -16.93 -18.65 -16.87
N GLU A 238 -16.24 -17.70 -17.49
CA GLU A 238 -16.89 -16.51 -18.06
C GLU A 238 -18.06 -16.90 -19.00
N PRO A 239 -19.23 -16.25 -18.90
CA PRO A 239 -20.39 -16.53 -19.75
C PRO A 239 -20.05 -16.49 -21.25
N LYS A 240 -19.15 -15.59 -21.67
CA LYS A 240 -18.66 -15.51 -23.06
C LYS A 240 -17.83 -16.73 -23.48
N LYS A 241 -17.05 -17.32 -22.57
CA LYS A 241 -16.29 -18.55 -22.83
C LYS A 241 -17.20 -19.78 -22.79
N GLN A 242 -18.21 -19.79 -21.93
CA GLN A 242 -19.24 -20.84 -21.91
C GLN A 242 -20.07 -20.84 -23.19
N ALA A 243 -20.53 -19.68 -23.67
CA ALA A 243 -21.25 -19.54 -24.93
C ALA A 243 -20.41 -20.01 -26.14
N LYS A 244 -19.12 -19.66 -26.19
CA LYS A 244 -18.20 -20.16 -27.21
C LYS A 244 -17.93 -21.67 -27.13
N LYS A 245 -17.84 -22.24 -25.91
CA LYS A 245 -17.68 -23.70 -25.72
C LYS A 245 -18.93 -24.48 -26.13
N GLN A 246 -20.11 -23.94 -25.83
CA GLN A 246 -21.38 -24.54 -26.25
C GLN A 246 -21.52 -24.50 -27.77
N ALA A 247 -21.27 -23.35 -28.42
CA ALA A 247 -21.28 -23.25 -29.88
C ALA A 247 -20.28 -24.18 -30.59
N LYS A 248 -19.14 -24.50 -29.95
CA LYS A 248 -18.15 -25.46 -30.47
C LYS A 248 -18.48 -26.93 -30.23
N LYS A 249 -19.44 -27.24 -29.36
CA LYS A 249 -19.94 -28.62 -29.14
C LYS A 249 -21.15 -28.95 -30.01
N THR A 250 -21.80 -27.94 -30.58
CA THR A 250 -22.98 -28.10 -31.45
C THR A 250 -22.61 -28.16 -32.94
N ASN A 251 -21.34 -27.95 -33.29
CA ASN A 251 -20.74 -28.19 -34.62
C ASN A 251 -19.84 -29.42 -34.54
#